data_AF-A0AAN8XIH2-F1
#
_entry.id   AF-A0AAN8XIH2-F1
#
_cell.length_a   1.000
_cell.length_b   1.000
_cell.length_c   1.000
_cell.angle_alpha   90.00
_cell.angle_beta   90.00
_cell.angle_gamma   90.00
#
_symmetry.space_group_name_H-M   'P 1'
#
loop_
_entity.id
_entity.type
_entity.pdbx_description
1 polymer ?
#
loop_
_entity_poly.entity_id
_entity_poly.type
_entity_poly.pdbx_seq_one_letter_code
_entity_poly.pdbx_strand_id
1 'polypeptide(L)'
;MYTLSLSSFQLSDFSRGSRVSLDISAGSPVIFLPMSSRSETLLVADLGSLTITNKFLWSGSQGTISQVQRESLEERLMCSKSQRGSTTRSHSRSIDSRSRSRSRHRDANLSLNYFSDSDMETDFIQQYQSHKCLLDVMYVDLVNMDIFTSTISSRIKPTQGKPKKRENIKEEKQDHPNIPPEKYAKMNEKRDNEAKENQEWIFGTYCVRRQGKTLLREKCALKLQVERNLDTAISHSVPDISIHGTLSKVHATVHTSNYKLIRGLLMYNLGEPLPPPPSSPGYLYQTQQSQQSDFLKSSPWTSLNIILNLDNVTVELENLDEDKVDIRKQCTPLACINFIKSRLTFESFSDESKDVDLVSQEILLSDTRFK
;
A
#
# COMPACT_ATOMS: atom_id res chain seq x y z
N MET A 1 48.28 1.78 39.02
CA MET A 1 46.89 1.33 39.11
C MET A 1 46.02 2.53 39.44
N TYR A 2 45.30 3.07 38.47
CA TYR A 2 44.24 4.05 38.71
C TYR A 2 42.95 3.45 38.17
N THR A 3 42.08 3.03 39.08
CA THR A 3 40.71 2.58 38.83
C THR A 3 39.84 3.80 38.61
N LEU A 4 39.40 4.03 37.37
CA LEU A 4 38.30 4.96 37.08
C LEU A 4 37.00 4.23 37.37
N SER A 5 36.30 4.63 38.44
CA SER A 5 34.92 4.19 38.67
C SER A 5 34.01 4.89 37.66
N LEU A 6 33.38 4.14 36.76
CA LEU A 6 32.20 4.63 36.04
C LEU A 6 31.06 4.77 37.06
N SER A 7 30.92 5.95 37.63
CA SER A 7 29.70 6.36 38.30
C SER A 7 28.71 6.78 37.22
N SER A 8 27.64 5.98 37.11
CA SER A 8 26.30 6.38 36.64
C SER A 8 26.24 7.54 35.64
N PHE A 9 26.35 7.25 34.35
CA PHE A 9 25.74 8.12 33.34
C PHE A 9 24.22 8.10 33.55
N GLN A 10 23.70 9.09 34.26
CA GLN A 10 22.29 9.45 34.18
C GLN A 10 22.04 9.91 32.75
N LEU A 11 21.47 9.03 31.93
CA LEU A 11 20.80 9.37 30.66
C LEU A 11 19.66 10.33 31.00
N SER A 12 19.98 11.61 31.12
CA SER A 12 19.03 12.69 31.38
C SER A 12 18.75 13.37 30.05
N ASP A 13 17.49 13.27 29.66
CA ASP A 13 16.80 14.01 28.62
C ASP A 13 17.29 13.83 27.18
N PHE A 14 16.92 12.71 26.56
CA PHE A 14 16.58 12.75 25.14
C PHE A 14 15.39 13.70 24.98
N SER A 15 15.68 14.99 24.76
CA SER A 15 14.65 15.97 24.46
C SER A 15 13.95 15.54 23.17
N ARG A 16 12.69 15.13 23.28
CA ARG A 16 11.86 14.85 22.11
C ARG A 16 11.87 16.11 21.24
N GLY A 17 12.20 15.97 19.96
CA GLY A 17 12.26 17.10 19.03
C GLY A 17 10.95 17.89 18.96
N SER A 18 11.01 19.08 18.35
CA SER A 18 9.83 19.93 18.17
C SER A 18 8.66 19.18 17.55
N ARG A 19 7.49 19.30 18.18
CA ARG A 19 6.23 18.71 17.71
C ARG A 19 5.44 19.75 16.95
N VAL A 20 5.00 19.41 15.74
CA VAL A 20 4.29 20.33 14.86
C VAL A 20 2.85 19.85 14.70
N SER A 21 1.90 20.75 14.93
CA SER A 21 0.49 20.50 14.60
C SER A 21 0.29 20.73 13.10
N LEU A 22 -0.39 19.80 12.45
CA LEU A 22 -0.70 19.82 11.03
C LEU A 22 -2.20 20.07 10.84
N ASP A 23 -2.51 21.02 9.98
CA ASP A 23 -3.83 21.27 9.40
C ASP A 23 -3.59 21.76 7.97
N ILE A 24 -3.44 20.80 7.05
CA ILE A 24 -3.04 21.03 5.67
C ILE A 24 -4.22 20.73 4.77
N SER A 25 -4.48 21.64 3.83
CA SER A 25 -5.39 21.42 2.70
C SER A 25 -4.67 21.78 1.40
N ALA A 26 -4.65 20.84 0.45
CA ALA A 26 -4.06 21.03 -0.86
C ALA A 26 -4.99 20.45 -1.95
N GLY A 27 -5.13 21.16 -3.08
CA GLY A 27 -6.20 20.86 -4.05
C GLY A 27 -5.96 19.67 -4.98
N SER A 28 -4.78 19.54 -5.57
CA SER A 28 -4.40 18.40 -6.44
C SER A 28 -2.87 18.26 -6.43
N PRO A 29 -2.27 17.81 -5.32
CA PRO A 29 -0.87 17.41 -5.30
C PRO A 29 -0.68 16.23 -6.27
N VAL A 30 0.38 16.29 -7.07
CA VAL A 30 0.69 15.26 -8.07
C VAL A 30 2.04 14.63 -7.72
N ILE A 31 2.07 13.30 -7.64
CA ILE A 31 3.28 12.51 -7.43
C ILE A 31 3.68 11.84 -8.76
N PHE A 32 4.93 12.05 -9.17
CA PHE A 32 5.54 11.38 -10.31
C PHE A 32 6.41 10.22 -9.81
N LEU A 33 6.14 9.01 -10.30
CA LEU A 33 6.84 7.79 -9.93
C LEU A 33 7.48 7.15 -11.17
N PRO A 34 8.73 7.51 -11.50
CA PRO A 34 9.45 6.92 -12.62
C PRO A 34 9.57 5.40 -12.49
N MET A 35 9.41 4.67 -13.61
CA MET A 35 9.64 3.22 -13.60
C MET A 35 11.07 2.90 -13.15
N SER A 36 12.04 3.68 -13.61
CA SER A 36 13.43 3.67 -13.19
C SER A 36 14.11 4.98 -13.60
N SER A 37 15.33 5.23 -13.12
CA SER A 37 16.11 6.43 -13.48
C SER A 37 16.46 6.56 -14.97
N ARG A 38 16.31 5.48 -15.75
CA ARG A 38 16.59 5.44 -17.19
C ARG A 38 15.35 5.34 -18.06
N SER A 39 14.17 5.26 -17.46
CA SER A 39 12.92 5.11 -18.19
C SER A 39 12.25 6.45 -18.44
N GLU A 40 11.70 6.61 -19.65
CA GLU A 40 10.83 7.73 -19.97
C GLU A 40 9.40 7.49 -19.49
N THR A 41 9.02 6.27 -19.09
CA THR A 41 7.68 5.96 -18.61
C THR A 41 7.60 6.07 -17.10
N LEU A 42 6.49 6.62 -16.63
CA LEU A 42 6.24 6.85 -15.21
C LEU A 42 4.76 6.69 -14.88
N LEU A 43 4.51 6.30 -13.64
CA LEU A 43 3.19 6.35 -13.05
C LEU A 43 2.99 7.73 -12.43
N VAL A 44 1.81 8.30 -12.61
CA VAL A 44 1.41 9.58 -12.02
C VAL A 44 0.22 9.33 -11.12
N ALA A 45 0.33 9.77 -9.87
CA ALA A 45 -0.76 9.78 -8.92
C ALA A 45 -1.20 11.23 -8.70
N ASP A 46 -2.37 11.58 -9.23
CA ASP A 46 -3.08 12.80 -8.86
C ASP A 46 -3.82 12.50 -7.57
N LEU A 47 -3.37 13.07 -6.46
CA LEU A 47 -3.94 12.82 -5.14
C LEU A 47 -5.31 13.48 -4.95
N GLY A 48 -5.73 14.33 -5.89
CA GLY A 48 -6.93 15.14 -5.76
C GLY A 48 -6.85 16.03 -4.52
N SER A 49 -7.99 16.25 -3.86
CA SER A 49 -8.04 17.07 -2.65
C SER A 49 -7.41 16.29 -1.50
N LEU A 50 -6.25 16.75 -1.04
CA LEU A 50 -5.50 16.22 0.09
C LEU A 50 -5.82 17.07 1.33
N THR A 51 -6.26 16.42 2.40
CA THR A 51 -6.27 17.03 3.73
C THR A 51 -5.48 16.19 4.72
N ILE A 52 -4.67 16.84 5.55
CA ILE A 52 -3.86 16.17 6.59
C ILE A 52 -4.07 16.90 7.92
N THR A 53 -4.41 16.16 8.95
CA THR A 53 -4.39 16.63 10.34
C THR A 53 -3.58 15.67 11.20
N ASN A 54 -3.08 16.09 12.36
CA ASN A 54 -2.41 15.17 13.29
C ASN A 54 -2.78 15.39 14.76
N LYS A 55 -2.49 14.38 15.58
CA LYS A 55 -2.59 14.37 17.04
C LYS A 55 -1.46 13.54 17.63
N PHE A 56 -1.00 13.91 18.84
CA PHE A 56 0.02 13.14 19.55
C PHE A 56 -0.66 12.24 20.60
N LEU A 57 -0.51 10.91 20.46
CA LEU A 57 -1.15 9.92 21.31
C LEU A 57 -0.13 8.90 21.82
N TRP A 58 -0.35 8.32 22.99
CA TRP A 58 0.48 7.20 23.48
C TRP A 58 0.01 5.88 22.86
N SER A 59 0.93 5.00 22.50
CA SER A 59 0.62 3.66 21.98
C SER A 59 -0.36 2.90 22.89
N GLY A 60 -1.37 2.26 22.28
CA GLY A 60 -2.44 1.55 22.98
C GLY A 60 -3.54 2.46 23.56
N SER A 61 -3.48 3.77 23.35
CA SER A 61 -4.56 4.70 23.70
C SER A 61 -5.69 4.67 22.65
N GLN A 62 -6.85 5.23 23.03
CA GLN A 62 -7.99 5.32 22.13
C GLN A 62 -7.62 6.01 20.81
N GLY A 63 -7.93 5.36 19.69
CA GLY A 63 -7.72 5.92 18.35
C GLY A 63 -6.34 5.65 17.76
N THR A 64 -5.54 4.76 18.37
CA THR A 64 -4.29 4.25 17.79
C THR A 64 -4.48 2.91 17.06
N ILE A 65 -3.67 2.61 16.04
CA ILE A 65 -3.71 1.34 15.28
C ILE A 65 -3.40 0.15 16.19
N SER A 66 -2.45 0.32 17.11
CA SER A 66 -2.07 -0.71 18.10
C SER A 66 -3.27 -1.15 18.98
N GLN A 67 -4.22 -0.27 19.25
CA GLN A 67 -5.46 -0.63 19.95
C GLN A 67 -6.42 -1.42 19.05
N VAL A 68 -6.61 -1.02 17.79
CA VAL A 68 -7.51 -1.71 16.83
C VAL A 68 -7.07 -3.17 16.63
N GLN A 69 -5.76 -3.41 16.54
CA GLN A 69 -5.24 -4.77 16.44
C GLN A 69 -5.52 -5.58 17.71
N ARG A 70 -5.35 -4.99 18.90
CA ARG A 70 -5.61 -5.64 20.19
C ARG A 70 -7.09 -6.00 20.35
N GLU A 71 -8.01 -5.11 20.00
CA GLU A 71 -9.45 -5.37 20.04
C GLU A 71 -9.86 -6.48 19.06
N SER A 72 -9.32 -6.47 17.83
CA SER A 72 -9.57 -7.54 16.84
C SER A 72 -9.01 -8.91 17.26
N LEU A 73 -7.93 -8.93 18.05
CA LEU A 73 -7.37 -10.14 18.63
C LEU A 73 -8.23 -10.64 19.78
N GLU A 74 -8.66 -9.75 20.67
CA GLU A 74 -9.56 -10.08 21.78
C GLU A 74 -10.91 -10.62 21.28
N GLU A 75 -11.50 -10.02 20.25
CA GLU A 75 -12.74 -10.51 19.63
C GLU A 75 -12.58 -11.93 19.05
N ARG A 76 -11.47 -12.21 18.37
CA ARG A 76 -11.13 -13.56 17.87
C ARG A 76 -10.91 -14.57 19.00
N LEU A 77 -10.28 -14.16 20.08
CA LEU A 77 -10.05 -15.00 21.27
C LEU A 77 -11.35 -15.28 22.04
N MET A 78 -12.29 -14.33 22.08
CA MET A 78 -13.59 -14.50 22.73
C MET A 78 -14.52 -15.43 21.93
N CYS A 79 -14.50 -15.36 20.59
CA CYS A 79 -15.31 -16.24 19.73
C CYS A 79 -14.83 -17.71 19.72
N SER A 80 -13.55 -17.97 20.01
CA SER A 80 -13.01 -19.34 20.06
C SER A 80 -13.31 -20.08 21.38
N LYS A 81 -13.66 -19.34 22.45
CA LYS A 81 -14.05 -19.92 23.75
C LYS A 81 -15.51 -20.40 23.78
N SER A 82 -16.39 -19.87 22.94
CA SER A 82 -17.83 -20.20 22.93
C SER A 82 -18.20 -21.48 22.14
N GLN A 83 -17.25 -22.13 21.46
CA GLN A 83 -17.49 -23.38 20.72
C GLN A 83 -17.04 -24.67 21.44
N ARG A 84 -16.53 -24.58 22.69
CA ARG A 84 -16.26 -25.75 23.53
C ARG A 84 -17.40 -25.99 24.52
N GLY A 85 -18.57 -26.34 24.00
CA GLY A 85 -19.74 -26.60 24.83
C GLY A 85 -20.85 -27.33 24.10
N SER A 86 -20.61 -28.57 23.65
CA SER A 86 -21.66 -29.59 23.47
C SER A 86 -21.01 -30.91 23.05
N THR A 87 -20.88 -31.84 24.00
CA THR A 87 -20.50 -33.23 23.73
C THR A 87 -21.76 -34.06 23.45
N THR A 88 -21.98 -34.46 22.20
CA THR A 88 -22.77 -35.66 21.88
C THR A 88 -21.94 -36.57 20.99
N ARG A 89 -21.54 -37.71 21.58
CA ARG A 89 -20.81 -38.81 20.94
C ARG A 89 -21.62 -39.35 19.76
N SER A 90 -20.98 -39.44 18.59
CA SER A 90 -21.38 -40.38 17.53
C SER A 90 -20.10 -40.89 16.85
N HIS A 91 -19.92 -42.21 16.90
CA HIS A 91 -18.83 -42.91 16.22
C HIS A 91 -19.11 -43.01 14.73
N SER A 92 -18.14 -42.60 13.91
CA SER A 92 -17.91 -43.21 12.59
C SER A 92 -16.46 -43.00 12.17
N ARG A 93 -15.84 -44.10 11.77
CA ARG A 93 -14.47 -44.19 11.25
C ARG A 93 -14.47 -43.78 9.78
N SER A 94 -13.52 -42.95 9.37
CA SER A 94 -12.94 -43.08 8.02
C SER A 94 -11.53 -42.51 7.97
N ILE A 95 -10.65 -43.34 7.42
CA ILE A 95 -9.28 -43.07 7.03
C ILE A 95 -9.25 -41.96 5.98
N ASP A 96 -8.43 -40.92 6.17
CA ASP A 96 -7.76 -40.30 5.05
C ASP A 96 -6.39 -39.74 5.47
N SER A 97 -5.39 -40.18 4.72
CA SER A 97 -3.99 -39.79 4.77
C SER A 97 -3.82 -38.37 4.26
N ARG A 98 -3.41 -37.43 5.12
CA ARG A 98 -2.89 -36.13 4.66
C ARG A 98 -1.60 -35.74 5.38
N SER A 99 -0.61 -35.54 4.54
CA SER A 99 0.75 -35.11 4.78
C SER A 99 0.83 -33.94 5.77
N ARG A 100 1.56 -34.14 6.86
CA ARG A 100 1.97 -33.07 7.78
C ARG A 100 3.10 -32.28 7.13
N SER A 101 2.75 -31.29 6.31
CA SER A 101 3.66 -30.18 6.02
C SER A 101 3.77 -29.34 7.28
N ARG A 102 4.91 -29.46 7.97
CA ARG A 102 5.28 -28.60 9.09
C ARG A 102 5.55 -27.19 8.55
N SER A 103 4.52 -26.35 8.48
CA SER A 103 4.71 -24.90 8.50
C SER A 103 5.22 -24.53 9.89
N ARG A 104 6.49 -24.14 9.98
CA ARG A 104 7.03 -23.48 11.16
C ARG A 104 6.63 -22.01 11.09
N HIS A 105 5.39 -21.70 11.48
CA HIS A 105 5.07 -20.35 11.92
C HIS A 105 5.88 -20.09 13.18
N ARG A 106 6.86 -19.18 13.09
CA ARG A 106 7.43 -18.54 14.27
C ARG A 106 6.47 -17.40 14.62
N ASP A 107 5.49 -17.70 15.46
CA ASP A 107 4.74 -16.68 16.18
C ASP A 107 5.69 -16.02 17.18
N ALA A 108 6.44 -15.02 16.72
CA ALA A 108 7.24 -14.16 17.58
C ALA A 108 6.34 -13.08 18.19
N ASN A 109 5.49 -13.50 19.14
CA ASN A 109 4.98 -12.73 20.29
C ASN A 109 3.67 -13.34 20.84
N LEU A 110 3.77 -14.53 21.42
CA LEU A 110 2.83 -15.00 22.43
C LEU A 110 3.63 -15.76 23.50
N SER A 111 4.32 -15.00 24.36
CA SER A 111 4.77 -15.51 25.66
C SER A 111 3.54 -15.70 26.56
N LEU A 112 2.72 -16.71 26.27
CA LEU A 112 1.67 -17.20 27.16
C LEU A 112 2.25 -18.43 27.87
N ASN A 113 2.94 -18.14 28.98
CA ASN A 113 3.37 -19.16 29.92
C ASN A 113 2.15 -19.93 30.43
N TYR A 114 2.25 -21.25 30.36
CA TYR A 114 1.43 -22.17 31.16
C TYR A 114 1.67 -21.86 32.63
N PHE A 115 0.64 -21.38 33.32
CA PHE A 115 0.59 -21.37 34.77
C PHE A 115 0.30 -22.79 35.24
N SER A 116 1.27 -23.36 35.96
CA SER A 116 1.01 -24.37 36.98
C SER A 116 0.74 -23.62 38.28
N ASP A 117 -0.21 -24.13 39.05
CA ASP A 117 -0.76 -23.59 40.29
C ASP A 117 0.26 -23.12 41.34
N SER A 118 -0.26 -22.24 42.20
CA SER A 118 0.13 -21.87 43.58
C SER A 118 1.00 -20.62 43.80
N ASP A 119 0.32 -19.60 44.35
CA ASP A 119 0.75 -18.77 45.47
C ASP A 119 2.03 -17.93 45.34
N MET A 120 2.04 -16.95 44.42
CA MET A 120 2.85 -15.72 44.52
C MET A 120 2.15 -14.56 43.79
N GLU A 121 0.89 -14.30 44.10
CA GLU A 121 0.19 -13.07 43.70
C GLU A 121 0.67 -11.90 44.57
N THR A 122 1.36 -10.92 43.97
CA THR A 122 0.98 -9.48 43.95
C THR A 122 2.15 -8.58 43.50
N ASP A 123 3.42 -8.98 43.61
CA ASP A 123 4.56 -8.07 43.37
C ASP A 123 5.32 -8.23 42.03
N PHE A 124 5.06 -9.28 41.24
CA PHE A 124 5.84 -9.57 40.01
C PHE A 124 5.23 -9.07 38.68
N ILE A 125 4.01 -8.51 38.68
CA ILE A 125 3.31 -8.08 37.46
C ILE A 125 3.64 -6.61 37.07
N GLN A 126 4.30 -5.84 37.94
CA GLN A 126 4.62 -4.43 37.65
C GLN A 126 5.81 -4.23 36.70
N GLN A 127 6.63 -5.27 36.43
CA GLN A 127 7.98 -5.10 35.86
C GLN A 127 8.10 -5.26 34.33
N TYR A 128 7.00 -5.52 33.61
CA TYR A 128 6.97 -5.56 32.13
C TYR A 128 5.88 -4.68 31.53
N GLN A 129 5.74 -3.45 32.02
CA GLN A 129 5.07 -2.44 31.19
C GLN A 129 5.98 -2.14 29.99
N SER A 130 5.67 -2.75 28.84
CA SER A 130 6.27 -2.38 27.56
C SER A 130 6.26 -0.87 27.42
N HIS A 131 7.42 -0.28 27.07
CA HIS A 131 7.56 1.17 26.91
C HIS A 131 6.43 1.69 26.00
N LYS A 132 5.62 2.61 26.52
CA LYS A 132 4.57 3.25 25.74
C LYS A 132 5.21 4.30 24.85
N CYS A 133 5.24 4.03 23.56
CA CYS A 133 5.76 4.99 22.58
C CYS A 133 4.78 6.15 22.42
N LEU A 134 5.30 7.37 22.32
CA LEU A 134 4.52 8.50 21.81
C LEU A 134 4.44 8.40 20.30
N LEU A 135 3.24 8.55 19.76
CA LEU A 135 2.93 8.49 18.35
C LEU A 135 2.50 9.87 17.84
N ASP A 136 2.96 10.21 16.65
CA ASP A 136 2.36 11.26 15.83
C ASP A 136 1.33 10.59 14.89
N VAL A 137 0.06 10.73 15.23
CA VAL A 137 -1.07 10.11 14.55
C VAL A 137 -1.66 11.11 13.57
N MET A 138 -1.40 10.90 12.29
CA MET A 138 -1.88 11.69 11.18
C MET A 138 -3.12 11.05 10.55
N TYR A 139 -4.11 11.88 10.21
CA TYR A 139 -5.26 11.49 9.42
C TYR A 139 -5.15 12.15 8.05
N VAL A 140 -5.10 11.33 7.01
CA VAL A 140 -4.96 11.74 5.61
C VAL A 140 -6.25 11.38 4.88
N ASP A 141 -6.89 12.37 4.27
CA ASP A 141 -8.03 12.17 3.38
C ASP A 141 -7.64 12.59 1.97
N LEU A 142 -7.83 11.69 1.01
CA LEU A 142 -7.63 11.89 -0.41
C LEU A 142 -8.98 11.74 -1.09
N VAL A 143 -9.42 12.77 -1.81
CA VAL A 143 -10.70 12.76 -2.53
C VAL A 143 -10.46 13.10 -3.99
N ASN A 144 -11.16 12.39 -4.89
CA ASN A 144 -11.02 12.54 -6.34
C ASN A 144 -9.62 12.16 -6.86
N MET A 145 -9.01 11.15 -6.23
CA MET A 145 -7.71 10.59 -6.61
C MET A 145 -7.80 9.88 -7.96
N ASP A 146 -6.77 10.04 -8.79
CA ASP A 146 -6.59 9.32 -10.06
C ASP A 146 -5.16 8.79 -10.19
N ILE A 147 -5.00 7.69 -10.93
CA ILE A 147 -3.70 7.10 -11.24
C ILE A 147 -3.65 6.80 -12.73
N PHE A 148 -2.62 7.29 -13.40
CA PHE A 148 -2.46 7.12 -14.85
C PHE A 148 -0.99 7.07 -15.26
N THR A 149 -0.74 6.56 -16.47
CA THR A 149 0.59 6.50 -17.05
C THR A 149 0.94 7.85 -17.71
N SER A 150 2.21 8.22 -17.66
CA SER A 150 2.74 9.35 -18.41
C SER A 150 4.09 9.01 -19.04
N THR A 151 4.55 9.88 -19.94
CA THR A 151 5.90 9.85 -20.52
C THR A 151 6.63 11.16 -20.30
N ILE A 152 7.92 11.06 -20.00
CA ILE A 152 8.86 12.17 -20.01
C ILE A 152 9.38 12.34 -21.44
N SER A 153 9.41 13.58 -21.93
CA SER A 153 10.05 13.92 -23.20
C SER A 153 10.89 15.17 -23.06
N SER A 154 12.04 15.21 -23.74
CA SER A 154 12.91 16.39 -23.77
C SER A 154 12.25 17.54 -24.54
N ARG A 155 12.31 18.75 -23.98
CA ARG A 155 11.97 19.99 -24.68
C ARG A 155 13.16 20.42 -25.54
N ILE A 156 13.30 19.80 -26.71
CA ILE A 156 14.06 20.42 -27.78
C ILE A 156 13.22 21.60 -28.28
N LYS A 157 13.70 22.84 -28.14
CA LYS A 157 13.04 24.01 -28.76
C LYS A 157 12.86 23.69 -30.24
N PRO A 158 11.65 23.68 -30.79
CA PRO A 158 11.49 23.45 -32.21
C PRO A 158 12.23 24.55 -32.97
N THR A 159 13.22 24.15 -33.79
CA THR A 159 13.74 24.97 -34.88
C THR A 159 12.52 25.44 -35.67
N GLN A 160 12.43 26.75 -35.91
CA GLN A 160 11.25 27.44 -36.43
C GLN A 160 10.58 26.71 -37.62
N GLY A 161 9.59 25.89 -37.32
CA GLY A 161 8.65 25.31 -38.26
C GLY A 161 7.35 26.11 -38.17
N LYS A 162 6.93 26.68 -39.29
CA LYS A 162 5.80 27.63 -39.45
C LYS A 162 4.59 27.30 -38.54
N PRO A 163 3.97 28.32 -37.90
CA PRO A 163 2.79 28.11 -37.09
C PRO A 163 1.67 27.51 -37.96
N LYS A 164 1.13 26.35 -37.56
CA LYS A 164 -0.18 25.91 -38.04
C LYS A 164 -1.18 27.00 -37.62
N LYS A 165 -1.72 27.71 -38.60
CA LYS A 165 -2.82 28.67 -38.40
C LYS A 165 -3.89 27.98 -37.55
N ARG A 166 -4.19 28.55 -36.38
CA ARG A 166 -5.51 28.39 -35.77
C ARG A 166 -6.49 28.96 -36.79
N GLU A 167 -7.24 28.09 -37.46
CA GLU A 167 -8.44 28.52 -38.16
C GLU A 167 -9.38 29.09 -37.10
N ASN A 168 -9.58 30.40 -37.13
CA ASN A 168 -10.62 31.06 -36.39
C ASN A 168 -11.95 30.51 -36.89
N ILE A 169 -12.55 29.61 -36.11
CA ILE A 169 -13.97 29.30 -36.25
C ILE A 169 -14.70 30.59 -35.86
N LYS A 170 -15.16 31.32 -36.88
CA LYS A 170 -16.12 32.41 -36.69
C LYS A 170 -17.38 31.78 -36.10
N GLU A 171 -17.84 32.31 -34.97
CA GLU A 171 -19.18 32.05 -34.45
C GLU A 171 -20.21 32.56 -35.48
N GLU A 172 -20.62 31.72 -36.41
CA GLU A 172 -21.88 31.91 -37.12
C GLU A 172 -23.00 31.43 -36.21
N LYS A 173 -23.73 32.39 -35.64
CA LYS A 173 -25.08 32.17 -35.13
C LYS A 173 -25.96 31.81 -36.32
N GLN A 174 -26.17 30.51 -36.55
CA GLN A 174 -27.29 30.02 -37.33
C GLN A 174 -28.29 29.38 -36.39
N ASP A 175 -29.48 29.99 -36.34
CA ASP A 175 -30.66 29.49 -35.67
C ASP A 175 -31.18 28.19 -36.33
N HIS A 176 -31.67 27.27 -35.49
CA HIS A 176 -32.44 26.02 -35.73
C HIS A 176 -31.71 24.67 -35.72
N PRO A 177 -32.37 23.56 -35.29
CA PRO A 177 -33.38 23.41 -34.23
C PRO A 177 -32.95 22.39 -33.14
N ASN A 178 -33.38 22.63 -31.91
CA ASN A 178 -33.52 21.70 -30.78
C ASN A 178 -32.59 20.45 -30.76
N ILE A 179 -31.32 20.65 -30.42
CA ILE A 179 -30.41 19.54 -30.09
C ILE A 179 -30.85 18.99 -28.72
N PRO A 180 -31.14 17.68 -28.59
CA PRO A 180 -31.55 17.10 -27.32
C PRO A 180 -30.51 17.34 -26.21
N PRO A 181 -30.92 17.62 -24.95
CA PRO A 181 -29.99 17.88 -23.85
C PRO A 181 -28.94 16.77 -23.66
N GLU A 182 -29.25 15.52 -24.02
CA GLU A 182 -28.32 14.38 -24.03
C GLU A 182 -27.14 14.54 -24.99
N LYS A 183 -27.31 15.24 -26.12
CA LYS A 183 -26.21 15.52 -27.07
C LYS A 183 -25.26 16.59 -26.54
N TYR A 184 -25.77 17.59 -25.81
CA TYR A 184 -24.95 18.59 -25.15
C TYR A 184 -24.15 17.99 -23.99
N ALA A 185 -24.76 17.10 -23.19
CA ALA A 185 -24.07 16.36 -22.14
C ALA A 185 -22.92 15.50 -22.71
N LYS A 186 -23.19 14.72 -23.77
CA LYS A 186 -22.17 13.90 -24.44
C LYS A 186 -21.05 14.72 -25.09
N MET A 187 -21.33 15.91 -25.63
CA MET A 187 -20.30 16.81 -26.17
C MET A 187 -19.45 17.46 -25.08
N ASN A 188 -20.04 17.77 -23.91
CA ASN A 188 -19.30 18.30 -22.77
C ASN A 188 -18.40 17.23 -22.15
N GLU A 189 -18.92 16.02 -21.93
CA GLU A 189 -18.14 14.86 -21.47
C GLU A 189 -16.98 14.54 -22.43
N LYS A 190 -17.20 14.63 -23.75
CA LYS A 190 -16.15 14.43 -24.74
C LYS A 190 -15.06 15.51 -24.65
N ARG A 191 -15.43 16.79 -24.50
CA ARG A 191 -14.47 17.89 -24.34
C ARG A 191 -13.70 17.82 -23.03
N ASP A 192 -14.34 17.42 -21.94
CA ASP A 192 -13.70 17.25 -20.63
C ASP A 192 -12.75 16.05 -20.62
N ASN A 193 -13.07 14.98 -21.36
CA ASN A 193 -12.18 13.84 -21.54
C ASN A 193 -10.98 14.17 -22.45
N GLU A 194 -11.18 14.94 -23.52
CA GLU A 194 -10.09 15.42 -24.40
C GLU A 194 -9.14 16.40 -23.68
N ALA A 195 -9.66 17.22 -22.76
CA ALA A 195 -8.85 18.08 -21.90
C ALA A 195 -8.03 17.29 -20.86
N LYS A 196 -8.58 16.19 -20.33
CA LYS A 196 -7.89 15.29 -19.41
C LYS A 196 -6.79 14.48 -20.09
N GLU A 197 -6.98 14.01 -21.33
CA GLU A 197 -5.94 13.27 -22.07
C GLU A 197 -4.72 14.13 -22.43
N ASN A 198 -4.88 15.45 -22.56
CA ASN A 198 -3.80 16.37 -22.93
C ASN A 198 -3.08 17.04 -21.74
N GLN A 199 -3.16 16.46 -20.54
CA GLN A 199 -2.49 17.00 -19.38
C GLN A 199 -0.96 16.94 -19.55
N GLU A 200 -0.31 18.10 -19.52
CA GLU A 200 1.14 18.27 -19.67
C GLU A 200 1.71 19.10 -18.52
N TRP A 201 2.77 18.60 -17.89
CA TRP A 201 3.57 19.33 -16.90
C TRP A 201 4.92 19.70 -17.49
N ILE A 202 5.35 20.93 -17.26
CA ILE A 202 6.56 21.50 -17.87
C ILE A 202 7.63 21.71 -16.81
N PHE A 203 8.78 21.06 -16.99
CA PHE A 203 9.92 21.10 -16.09
C PHE A 203 11.17 21.55 -16.84
N GLY A 204 11.29 22.86 -17.09
CA GLY A 204 12.47 23.44 -17.75
C GLY A 204 12.81 22.76 -19.09
N THR A 205 13.75 21.81 -19.07
CA THR A 205 14.27 21.06 -20.22
C THR A 205 13.46 19.82 -20.60
N TYR A 206 12.46 19.41 -19.82
CA TYR A 206 11.60 18.28 -20.15
C TYR A 206 10.13 18.59 -19.86
N CYS A 207 9.23 17.78 -20.41
CA CYS A 207 7.83 17.77 -20.03
C CYS A 207 7.35 16.36 -19.76
N VAL A 208 6.37 16.25 -18.87
CA VAL A 208 5.64 15.02 -18.60
C VAL A 208 4.29 15.14 -19.28
N ARG A 209 3.95 14.18 -20.14
CA ARG A 209 2.66 14.14 -20.84
C ARG A 209 1.92 12.88 -20.45
N ARG A 210 0.65 13.05 -20.07
CA ARG A 210 -0.25 11.93 -19.82
C ARG A 210 -0.37 11.02 -21.04
N GLN A 211 -0.44 9.71 -20.81
CA GLN A 211 -0.55 8.70 -21.85
C GLN A 211 -1.65 7.70 -21.51
N GLY A 212 -2.36 7.26 -22.54
CA GLY A 212 -3.35 6.18 -22.45
C GLY A 212 -4.53 6.49 -21.52
N LYS A 213 -5.30 5.44 -21.24
CA LYS A 213 -6.44 5.50 -20.33
C LYS A 213 -5.98 5.51 -18.86
N THR A 214 -6.86 5.97 -17.98
CA THR A 214 -6.68 5.88 -16.52
C THR A 214 -6.57 4.42 -16.08
N LEU A 215 -5.82 4.17 -15.00
CA LEU A 215 -5.87 2.87 -14.33
C LEU A 215 -7.19 2.69 -13.58
N LEU A 216 -7.82 3.78 -13.13
CA LEU A 216 -9.09 3.76 -12.41
C LEU A 216 -10.22 4.16 -13.35
N ARG A 217 -11.31 3.38 -13.39
CA ARG A 217 -12.50 3.73 -14.19
C ARG A 217 -13.15 5.02 -13.70
N GLU A 218 -13.13 5.21 -12.39
CA GLU A 218 -13.62 6.40 -11.71
C GLU A 218 -12.58 6.87 -10.71
N LYS A 219 -12.56 8.17 -10.44
CA LYS A 219 -11.71 8.73 -9.39
C LYS A 219 -12.15 8.17 -8.04
N CYS A 220 -11.19 7.79 -7.20
CA CYS A 220 -11.50 7.18 -5.90
C CYS A 220 -11.20 8.13 -4.73
N ALA A 221 -11.66 7.74 -3.55
CA ALA A 221 -11.28 8.36 -2.29
C ALA A 221 -10.50 7.35 -1.44
N LEU A 222 -9.54 7.85 -0.67
CA LEU A 222 -8.71 7.04 0.21
C LEU A 222 -8.50 7.77 1.54
N LYS A 223 -8.93 7.13 2.62
CA LYS A 223 -8.71 7.59 3.98
C LYS A 223 -7.64 6.73 4.65
N LEU A 224 -6.62 7.38 5.17
CA LEU A 224 -5.51 6.75 5.87
C LEU A 224 -5.34 7.34 7.26
N GLN A 225 -5.05 6.48 8.22
CA GLN A 225 -4.41 6.82 9.47
C GLN A 225 -2.94 6.43 9.37
N VAL A 226 -2.05 7.39 9.57
CA VAL A 226 -0.59 7.18 9.57
C VAL A 226 -0.06 7.47 10.96
N GLU A 227 0.63 6.52 11.57
CA GLU A 227 1.26 6.69 12.88
C GLU A 227 2.76 6.65 12.72
N ARG A 228 3.44 7.71 13.14
CA ARG A 228 4.89 7.74 13.26
C ARG A 228 5.28 7.57 14.72
N ASN A 229 6.14 6.59 15.00
CA ASN A 229 6.75 6.45 16.32
C ASN A 229 7.72 7.62 16.56
N LEU A 230 7.49 8.40 17.62
CA LEU A 230 8.39 9.49 18.01
C LEU A 230 9.49 9.04 18.99
N ASP A 231 9.47 7.76 19.37
CA ASP A 231 10.37 7.11 20.32
C ASP A 231 11.28 6.07 19.66
N THR A 232 11.49 6.13 18.34
CA THR A 232 12.34 5.17 17.60
C THR A 232 13.79 5.11 18.08
N ALA A 233 14.27 6.11 18.83
CA ALA A 233 15.61 6.07 19.42
C ALA A 233 15.69 5.22 20.71
N ILE A 234 14.55 4.92 21.34
CA ILE A 234 14.49 4.28 22.66
C ILE A 234 13.59 3.03 22.69
N SER A 235 12.63 2.91 21.77
CA SER A 235 11.73 1.77 21.74
C SER A 235 11.11 1.52 20.36
N HIS A 236 11.12 0.25 19.98
CA HIS A 236 10.43 -0.29 18.80
C HIS A 236 9.35 -1.30 19.20
N SER A 237 8.66 -1.06 20.33
CA SER A 237 7.50 -1.88 20.76
C SER A 237 6.31 -1.78 19.79
N VAL A 238 6.33 -0.78 18.92
CA VAL A 238 5.43 -0.54 17.80
C VAL A 238 6.27 -0.20 16.56
N PRO A 239 5.73 -0.35 15.32
CA PRO A 239 6.49 -0.03 14.11
C PRO A 239 6.92 1.44 14.04
N ASP A 240 8.03 1.73 13.35
CA ASP A 240 8.51 3.10 13.21
C ASP A 240 7.51 3.98 12.45
N ILE A 241 6.87 3.41 11.41
CA ILE A 241 5.72 3.98 10.71
C ILE A 241 4.66 2.90 10.51
N SER A 242 3.41 3.21 10.85
CA SER A 242 2.24 2.37 10.56
C SER A 242 1.24 3.14 9.70
N ILE A 243 0.72 2.52 8.65
CA ILE A 243 -0.30 3.10 7.77
C ILE A 243 -1.50 2.15 7.76
N HIS A 244 -2.67 2.64 8.14
CA HIS A 244 -3.92 1.88 8.09
C HIS A 244 -4.96 2.62 7.26
N GLY A 245 -5.64 1.90 6.37
CA GLY A 245 -6.66 2.51 5.53
C GLY A 245 -7.64 1.51 4.94
N THR A 246 -8.64 2.04 4.25
CA THR A 246 -9.63 1.25 3.51
C THR A 246 -9.81 1.84 2.11
N LEU A 247 -9.67 0.98 1.11
CA LEU A 247 -10.04 1.24 -0.27
C LEU A 247 -11.40 0.59 -0.52
N SER A 248 -12.42 1.41 -0.75
CA SER A 248 -13.79 0.94 -1.01
C SER A 248 -14.24 1.29 -2.42
N LYS A 249 -14.92 0.35 -3.09
CA LYS A 249 -15.58 0.55 -4.39
C LYS A 249 -14.65 1.04 -5.50
N VAL A 250 -13.39 0.60 -5.47
CA VAL A 250 -12.40 0.95 -6.49
C VAL A 250 -12.56 0.01 -7.68
N HIS A 251 -12.68 0.55 -8.89
CA HIS A 251 -12.64 -0.23 -10.12
C HIS A 251 -11.41 0.16 -10.95
N ALA A 252 -10.41 -0.72 -10.94
CA ALA A 252 -9.20 -0.57 -11.72
C ALA A 252 -9.22 -1.44 -13.00
N THR A 253 -8.69 -0.89 -14.09
CA THR A 253 -8.41 -1.59 -15.34
C THR A 253 -6.91 -1.57 -15.59
N VAL A 254 -6.31 -2.76 -15.74
CA VAL A 254 -4.88 -2.91 -15.98
C VAL A 254 -4.67 -3.48 -17.38
N HIS A 255 -4.13 -2.65 -18.27
CA HIS A 255 -3.69 -3.09 -19.59
C HIS A 255 -2.27 -3.64 -19.56
N THR A 256 -1.84 -4.30 -20.64
CA THR A 256 -0.48 -4.86 -20.79
C THR A 256 0.62 -3.83 -20.52
N SER A 257 0.50 -2.61 -21.04
CA SER A 257 1.48 -1.53 -20.82
C SER A 257 1.50 -1.03 -19.37
N ASN A 258 0.33 -0.88 -18.74
CA ASN A 258 0.25 -0.56 -17.30
C ASN A 258 0.85 -1.66 -16.44
N TYR A 259 0.58 -2.93 -16.75
CA TYR A 259 1.17 -4.06 -16.03
C TYR A 259 2.70 -4.06 -16.14
N LYS A 260 3.26 -3.87 -17.35
CA LYS A 260 4.71 -3.74 -17.56
C LYS A 260 5.29 -2.60 -16.73
N LEU A 261 4.63 -1.43 -16.73
CA LEU A 261 5.04 -0.27 -15.95
C LEU A 261 5.00 -0.55 -14.44
N ILE A 262 3.89 -1.05 -13.90
CA ILE A 262 3.73 -1.39 -12.48
C ILE A 262 4.78 -2.42 -12.07
N ARG A 263 4.93 -3.50 -12.84
CA ARG A 263 5.92 -4.54 -12.58
C ARG A 263 7.34 -3.98 -12.60
N GLY A 264 7.67 -3.12 -13.56
CA GLY A 264 8.98 -2.46 -13.63
C GLY A 264 9.22 -1.54 -12.44
N LEU A 265 8.22 -0.71 -12.08
CA LEU A 265 8.30 0.20 -10.94
C LEU A 265 8.54 -0.57 -9.64
N LEU A 266 7.80 -1.66 -9.41
CA LEU A 266 8.04 -2.56 -8.29
C LEU A 266 9.46 -3.11 -8.35
N MET A 267 9.86 -3.72 -9.46
CA MET A 267 11.17 -4.37 -9.59
C MET A 267 12.36 -3.42 -9.39
N TYR A 268 12.28 -2.17 -9.87
CA TYR A 268 13.40 -1.24 -9.83
C TYR A 268 13.42 -0.31 -8.60
N ASN A 269 12.29 -0.15 -7.89
CA ASN A 269 12.20 0.80 -6.78
C ASN A 269 11.78 0.17 -5.44
N LEU A 270 10.94 -0.88 -5.44
CA LEU A 270 10.30 -1.41 -4.22
C LEU A 270 10.57 -2.91 -3.97
N GLY A 271 11.08 -3.61 -4.98
CA GLY A 271 11.34 -5.04 -4.96
C GLY A 271 12.64 -5.36 -4.24
N GLU A 272 12.73 -6.58 -3.74
CA GLU A 272 13.95 -7.08 -3.10
C GLU A 272 14.92 -7.62 -4.14
N PRO A 273 16.24 -7.41 -3.98
CA PRO A 273 17.23 -8.05 -4.81
C PRO A 273 17.16 -9.57 -4.58
N LEU A 274 16.70 -10.31 -5.59
CA LEU A 274 16.71 -11.76 -5.52
C LEU A 274 18.15 -12.28 -5.53
N PRO A 275 18.52 -13.25 -4.67
CA PRO A 275 19.81 -13.92 -4.77
C PRO A 275 19.98 -14.49 -6.19
N PRO A 276 21.19 -14.42 -6.78
CA PRO A 276 21.43 -15.08 -8.05
C PRO A 276 21.12 -16.58 -7.92
N PRO A 277 20.55 -17.22 -8.95
CA PRO A 277 20.34 -18.67 -8.92
C PRO A 277 21.68 -19.35 -8.64
N PRO A 278 21.71 -20.40 -7.79
CA PRO A 278 22.96 -21.08 -7.47
C PRO A 278 23.57 -21.63 -8.76
N SER A 279 24.79 -21.18 -9.06
CA SER A 279 25.49 -21.47 -10.33
C SER A 279 26.04 -22.90 -10.43
N SER A 280 25.57 -23.84 -9.62
CA SER A 280 25.97 -25.26 -9.68
C SER A 280 24.90 -26.18 -9.05
N PRO A 281 24.58 -27.36 -9.63
CA PRO A 281 23.63 -28.32 -9.05
C PRO A 281 24.17 -29.08 -7.83
N GLY A 282 25.17 -28.54 -7.14
CA GLY A 282 26.12 -29.31 -6.33
C GLY A 282 26.26 -28.91 -4.87
N TYR A 283 25.38 -28.09 -4.28
CA TYR A 283 25.37 -27.85 -2.83
C TYR A 283 23.94 -27.57 -2.34
N LEU A 284 23.12 -28.61 -2.27
CA LEU A 284 22.04 -28.63 -1.30
C LEU A 284 22.69 -28.86 0.07
N TYR A 285 22.32 -28.04 1.06
CA TYR A 285 22.83 -28.06 2.45
C TYR A 285 24.21 -27.43 2.67
N GLN A 286 24.36 -26.15 2.36
CA GLN A 286 25.24 -25.33 3.18
C GLN A 286 24.49 -24.08 3.62
N THR A 287 23.91 -24.17 4.82
CA THR A 287 23.48 -22.98 5.57
C THR A 287 24.74 -22.14 5.77
N GLN A 288 24.96 -21.14 4.91
CA GLN A 288 25.94 -20.12 5.19
C GLN A 288 25.44 -19.40 6.44
N GLN A 289 26.00 -19.76 7.60
CA GLN A 289 25.93 -18.91 8.76
C GLN A 289 26.68 -17.64 8.35
N SER A 290 25.92 -16.59 8.03
CA SER A 290 26.45 -15.25 7.95
C SER A 290 27.21 -15.00 9.25
N GLN A 291 28.52 -14.80 9.14
CA GLN A 291 29.34 -14.24 10.22
C GLN A 291 28.96 -12.76 10.34
N GLN A 292 27.73 -12.49 10.79
CA GLN A 292 27.37 -11.21 11.34
C GLN A 292 27.88 -11.20 12.77
N SER A 293 28.84 -10.31 13.01
CA SER A 293 29.43 -10.00 14.30
C SER A 293 28.40 -9.99 15.44
N ASP A 294 28.69 -10.76 16.50
CA ASP A 294 27.98 -10.84 17.79
C ASP A 294 28.00 -9.50 18.58
N PHE A 295 27.43 -8.43 18.04
CA PHE A 295 27.12 -7.22 18.82
C PHE A 295 25.61 -7.02 18.85
N LEU A 296 24.99 -7.66 19.86
CA LEU A 296 23.58 -7.57 20.25
C LEU A 296 22.59 -8.08 19.18
N LYS A 297 22.22 -9.37 19.23
CA LYS A 297 21.07 -9.92 18.50
C LYS A 297 19.76 -9.32 19.02
N SER A 298 19.48 -8.06 18.72
CA SER A 298 18.11 -7.56 18.78
C SER A 298 17.33 -8.26 17.68
N SER A 299 16.16 -8.81 18.01
CA SER A 299 15.20 -9.21 16.98
C SER A 299 14.96 -8.03 16.04
N PRO A 300 14.88 -8.25 14.72
CA PRO A 300 14.56 -7.16 13.79
C PRO A 300 13.22 -6.57 14.20
N TRP A 301 13.13 -5.24 14.15
CA TRP A 301 11.87 -4.54 14.40
C TRP A 301 11.21 -4.13 13.09
N THR A 302 9.90 -3.88 13.14
CA THR A 302 9.14 -3.42 11.98
C THR A 302 9.41 -1.94 11.74
N SER A 303 10.01 -1.59 10.61
CA SER A 303 10.25 -0.20 10.22
C SER A 303 9.01 0.42 9.56
N LEU A 304 8.31 -0.34 8.73
CA LEU A 304 7.10 0.10 8.05
C LEU A 304 6.04 -1.00 8.10
N ASN A 305 4.84 -0.67 8.54
CA ASN A 305 3.67 -1.54 8.48
C ASN A 305 2.56 -0.83 7.69
N ILE A 306 2.01 -1.48 6.68
CA ILE A 306 0.89 -0.98 5.91
C ILE A 306 -0.22 -2.02 5.95
N ILE A 307 -1.41 -1.61 6.35
CA ILE A 307 -2.63 -2.42 6.37
C ILE A 307 -3.69 -1.71 5.55
N LEU A 308 -4.07 -2.30 4.42
CA LEU A 308 -5.13 -1.79 3.56
C LEU A 308 -6.27 -2.80 3.50
N ASN A 309 -7.43 -2.39 3.97
CA ASN A 309 -8.67 -3.13 3.74
C ASN A 309 -9.16 -2.84 2.31
N LEU A 310 -9.49 -3.90 1.58
CA LEU A 310 -10.08 -3.82 0.24
C LEU A 310 -11.55 -4.26 0.35
N ASP A 311 -12.45 -3.32 0.11
CA ASP A 311 -13.91 -3.51 0.23
C ASP A 311 -14.56 -3.22 -1.12
N ASN A 312 -15.03 -4.27 -1.80
CA ASN A 312 -15.58 -4.17 -3.15
C ASN A 312 -14.60 -3.52 -4.15
N VAL A 313 -13.36 -4.01 -4.20
CA VAL A 313 -12.35 -3.57 -5.16
C VAL A 313 -12.33 -4.51 -6.37
N THR A 314 -12.56 -3.97 -7.55
CA THR A 314 -12.52 -4.69 -8.82
C THR A 314 -11.25 -4.37 -9.58
N VAL A 315 -10.56 -5.40 -10.06
CA VAL A 315 -9.41 -5.30 -10.97
C VAL A 315 -9.74 -6.08 -12.23
N GLU A 316 -9.93 -5.37 -13.34
CA GLU A 316 -10.09 -5.96 -14.66
C GLU A 316 -8.76 -5.95 -15.43
N LEU A 317 -8.43 -7.09 -16.01
CA LEU A 317 -7.25 -7.26 -16.85
C LEU A 317 -7.70 -7.17 -18.30
N GLU A 318 -7.24 -6.18 -19.04
CA GLU A 318 -7.61 -5.98 -20.45
C GLU A 318 -6.42 -6.33 -21.37
N ASN A 319 -6.68 -7.14 -22.41
CA ASN A 319 -5.67 -7.36 -23.44
C ASN A 319 -5.79 -6.28 -24.52
N LEU A 320 -4.88 -5.33 -24.49
CA LEU A 320 -4.60 -4.51 -25.66
C LEU A 320 -3.53 -5.24 -26.47
N ASP A 321 -3.93 -5.91 -27.55
CA ASP A 321 -2.99 -6.21 -28.63
C ASP A 321 -2.61 -4.87 -29.27
N GLU A 322 -1.47 -4.30 -28.86
CA GLU A 322 -0.99 -3.00 -29.37
C GLU A 322 -0.84 -2.97 -30.90
N ASP A 323 -0.74 -4.14 -31.54
CA ASP A 323 -0.52 -4.30 -32.99
C ASP A 323 -1.79 -4.51 -33.83
N LYS A 324 -2.98 -4.60 -33.23
CA LYS A 324 -4.25 -4.81 -33.96
C LYS A 324 -5.34 -3.88 -33.47
N VAL A 325 -5.18 -2.59 -33.78
CA VAL A 325 -6.23 -1.57 -33.62
C VAL A 325 -7.33 -1.79 -34.67
N ASP A 326 -8.13 -2.84 -34.48
CA ASP A 326 -9.46 -2.87 -35.08
C ASP A 326 -10.32 -1.91 -34.26
N ILE A 327 -10.53 -0.69 -34.78
CA ILE A 327 -11.28 0.42 -34.16
C ILE A 327 -12.71 0.00 -33.74
N ARG A 328 -13.18 -1.17 -34.20
CA ARG A 328 -14.52 -1.73 -33.95
C ARG A 328 -14.58 -2.87 -32.93
N LYS A 329 -13.46 -3.39 -32.43
CA LYS A 329 -13.50 -4.41 -31.37
C LYS A 329 -13.44 -3.72 -30.00
N GLN A 330 -14.55 -3.81 -29.26
CA GLN A 330 -14.53 -3.53 -27.83
C GLN A 330 -13.44 -4.39 -27.19
N CYS A 331 -12.58 -3.77 -26.36
CA CYS A 331 -11.56 -4.48 -25.61
C CYS A 331 -12.29 -5.35 -24.58
N THR A 332 -12.32 -6.65 -24.80
CA THR A 332 -12.91 -7.58 -23.84
C THR A 332 -11.86 -7.87 -22.77
N PRO A 333 -12.21 -7.74 -21.48
CA PRO A 333 -11.28 -8.10 -20.42
C PRO A 333 -10.93 -9.59 -20.53
N LEU A 334 -9.68 -9.94 -20.22
CA LEU A 334 -9.20 -11.30 -20.08
C LEU A 334 -9.72 -11.94 -18.79
N ALA A 335 -9.63 -11.21 -17.70
CA ALA A 335 -10.09 -11.66 -16.39
C ALA A 335 -10.56 -10.48 -15.55
N CYS A 336 -11.44 -10.76 -14.61
CA CYS A 336 -11.93 -9.82 -13.63
C CYS A 336 -11.78 -10.42 -12.24
N ILE A 337 -11.13 -9.68 -11.35
CA ILE A 337 -10.87 -10.04 -9.96
C ILE A 337 -11.67 -9.08 -9.10
N ASN A 338 -12.58 -9.59 -8.28
CA ASN A 338 -13.36 -8.79 -7.34
C ASN A 338 -12.96 -9.17 -5.92
N PHE A 339 -12.20 -8.30 -5.27
CA PHE A 339 -11.93 -8.34 -3.85
C PHE A 339 -13.14 -7.76 -3.12
N ILE A 340 -14.12 -8.62 -2.84
CA ILE A 340 -15.35 -8.24 -2.13
C ILE A 340 -14.99 -7.84 -0.70
N LYS A 341 -14.17 -8.65 -0.03
CA LYS A 341 -13.64 -8.36 1.30
C LYS A 341 -12.26 -8.98 1.47
N SER A 342 -11.23 -8.15 1.38
CA SER A 342 -9.84 -8.58 1.49
C SER A 342 -9.02 -7.60 2.34
N ARG A 343 -7.83 -8.05 2.76
CA ARG A 343 -6.85 -7.24 3.49
C ARG A 343 -5.48 -7.49 2.89
N LEU A 344 -4.84 -6.43 2.44
CA LEU A 344 -3.45 -6.40 2.05
C LEU A 344 -2.63 -5.92 3.25
N THR A 345 -1.60 -6.68 3.64
CA THR A 345 -0.62 -6.27 4.63
C THR A 345 0.76 -6.24 3.98
N PHE A 346 1.53 -5.21 4.28
CA PHE A 346 2.92 -5.07 3.87
C PHE A 346 3.73 -4.68 5.11
N GLU A 347 4.79 -5.43 5.38
CA GLU A 347 5.73 -5.13 6.44
C GLU A 347 7.14 -5.03 5.86
N SER A 348 7.90 -4.05 6.34
CA SER A 348 9.34 -3.97 6.13
C SER A 348 10.02 -3.94 7.49
N PHE A 349 11.14 -4.65 7.58
CA PHE A 349 11.88 -4.82 8.82
C PHE A 349 13.22 -4.08 8.76
N SER A 350 13.85 -3.89 9.93
CA SER A 350 15.14 -3.22 10.09
C SER A 350 16.31 -3.95 9.43
N ASP A 351 16.15 -5.23 9.09
CA ASP A 351 17.15 -6.06 8.41
C ASP A 351 16.94 -6.12 6.88
N GLU A 352 16.20 -5.15 6.35
CA GLU A 352 15.84 -5.01 4.92
C GLU A 352 14.86 -6.07 4.39
N SER A 353 14.49 -7.08 5.19
CA SER A 353 13.47 -8.04 4.79
C SER A 353 12.08 -7.38 4.70
N LYS A 354 11.22 -7.95 3.86
CA LYS A 354 9.83 -7.53 3.67
C LYS A 354 8.90 -8.74 3.66
N ASP A 355 7.69 -8.52 4.12
CA ASP A 355 6.61 -9.50 4.04
C ASP A 355 5.37 -8.85 3.42
N VAL A 356 4.67 -9.61 2.57
CA VAL A 356 3.50 -9.12 1.83
C VAL A 356 2.44 -10.20 1.79
N ASP A 357 1.31 -9.95 2.45
CA ASP A 357 0.17 -10.87 2.48
C ASP A 357 -1.09 -10.24 1.91
N LEU A 358 -1.86 -11.07 1.19
CA LEU A 358 -3.20 -10.74 0.74
C LEU A 358 -4.18 -11.79 1.25
N VAL A 359 -4.95 -11.45 2.28
CA VAL A 359 -5.95 -12.32 2.89
C VAL A 359 -7.33 -11.93 2.37
N SER A 360 -8.00 -12.82 1.65
CA SER A 360 -9.36 -12.59 1.16
C SER A 360 -10.37 -13.43 1.93
N GLN A 361 -11.35 -12.77 2.56
CA GLN A 361 -12.51 -13.45 3.15
C GLN A 361 -13.50 -13.82 2.04
N GLU A 362 -13.70 -12.91 1.10
CA GLU A 362 -14.58 -13.10 -0.06
C GLU A 362 -13.92 -12.53 -1.31
N ILE A 363 -13.77 -13.37 -2.34
CA ILE A 363 -13.18 -13.02 -3.61
C ILE A 363 -13.91 -13.73 -4.75
N LEU A 364 -14.13 -13.02 -5.86
CA LEU A 364 -14.68 -13.58 -7.08
C LEU A 364 -13.69 -13.39 -8.23
N LEU A 365 -13.19 -14.51 -8.76
CA LEU A 365 -12.34 -14.57 -9.94
C LEU A 365 -13.18 -15.00 -11.13
N SER A 366 -13.19 -14.20 -12.18
CA SER A 366 -13.89 -14.49 -13.44
C SER A 366 -12.91 -14.50 -14.60
N ASP A 367 -12.88 -15.59 -15.36
CA ASP A 367 -12.38 -15.58 -16.73
C ASP A 367 -13.44 -14.94 -17.63
N THR A 368 -13.08 -13.87 -18.33
CA THR A 368 -14.01 -13.07 -19.14
C THR A 368 -13.74 -13.22 -20.64
N ARG A 369 -12.79 -14.08 -21.03
CA ARG A 369 -12.45 -14.33 -22.45
C ARG A 369 -13.60 -14.91 -23.27
N PHE A 370 -14.52 -15.63 -22.63
CA PHE A 370 -15.60 -16.38 -23.28
C PHE A 370 -17.01 -15.91 -22.88
N LYS A 371 -17.12 -14.73 -22.25
CA LYS A 371 -18.41 -14.16 -21.85
C LYS A 371 -19.12 -13.44 -22.99
#